data_AF-A0A2N0RF78-F1
#
_entry.id   AF-A0A2N0RF78-F1
#
_cell.length_a   1.000
_cell.length_b   1.000
_cell.length_c   1.000
_cell.angle_alpha   90.00
_cell.angle_beta   90.00
_cell.angle_gamma   90.00
#
_symmetry.space_group_name_H-M   'P 1'
#
loop_
_entity.id
_entity.type
_entity.pdbx_description
1 polymer ?
#
loop_
_entity_poly.entity_id
_entity_poly.type
_entity_poly.pdbx_seq_one_letter_code
_entity_poly.pdbx_strand_id
1 'polypeptide(L)'
;MNNKDKKKIALNFDTRGIYYCTFNLKGEFILCNVDFVNIIFGSYEIIWIYSTQTKNNKWECKRFYRIPEDYELISISKYDNVYLVSNKCIYEWNINTEK
;
A
#
# COMPACT_ATOMS: atom_id res chain seq x y z
N MET A 1 22.30 8.57 -13.26
CA MET A 1 21.05 8.09 -13.88
C MET A 1 20.55 9.19 -14.81
N ASN A 2 20.62 8.99 -16.13
CA ASN A 2 20.16 10.01 -17.08
C ASN A 2 18.63 10.04 -17.11
N ASN A 3 18.02 11.22 -17.22
CA ASN A 3 16.55 11.37 -17.27
C ASN A 3 15.90 10.65 -18.46
N LYS A 4 16.68 10.23 -19.47
CA LYS A 4 16.21 9.55 -20.67
C LYS A 4 15.74 8.10 -20.42
N ASP A 5 16.22 7.44 -19.37
CA ASP A 5 15.86 6.04 -19.06
C ASP A 5 14.72 5.92 -18.04
N LYS A 6 14.13 7.04 -17.63
CA LYS A 6 13.04 7.06 -16.64
C LYS A 6 11.71 6.74 -17.31
N LYS A 7 11.15 5.57 -17.02
CA LYS A 7 9.76 5.26 -17.33
C LYS A 7 8.84 5.93 -16.29
N LYS A 8 8.01 6.89 -16.73
CA LYS A 8 6.95 7.45 -15.89
C LYS A 8 5.77 6.47 -15.87
N ILE A 9 5.30 6.15 -14.67
CA ILE A 9 4.09 5.34 -14.45
C ILE A 9 3.13 6.18 -13.60
N ALA A 10 1.89 6.32 -14.06
CA ALA A 10 0.84 7.01 -13.31
C ALA A 10 0.09 6.01 -12.42
N LEU A 11 -0.19 6.41 -11.17
CA LEU A 11 -1.09 5.68 -10.26
C LEU A 11 -2.42 6.43 -10.23
N ASN A 12 -3.56 5.72 -10.18
CA ASN A 12 -4.86 6.34 -9.90
C ASN A 12 -5.00 6.63 -8.40
N PHE A 13 -4.21 7.57 -7.90
CA PHE A 13 -4.04 7.83 -6.48
C PHE A 13 -4.07 9.33 -6.20
N ASP A 14 -4.87 9.75 -5.20
CA ASP A 14 -5.13 11.16 -4.86
C ASP A 14 -4.90 11.47 -3.37
N THR A 15 -4.01 10.73 -2.71
CA THR A 15 -3.78 10.92 -1.26
C THR A 15 -2.40 11.47 -0.94
N ARG A 16 -2.27 11.97 0.29
CA ARG A 16 -1.08 12.69 0.79
C ARG A 16 -0.13 11.71 1.49
N GLY A 17 1.09 11.57 0.98
CA GLY A 17 2.20 10.95 1.72
C GLY A 17 2.23 9.42 1.68
N ILE A 18 2.86 8.88 0.63
CA ILE A 18 3.29 7.47 0.60
C ILE A 18 4.52 7.35 1.49
N TYR A 19 4.47 6.48 2.50
CA TYR A 19 5.61 6.26 3.42
C TYR A 19 6.19 4.85 3.32
N TYR A 20 5.47 3.91 2.70
CA TYR A 20 5.94 2.55 2.50
C TYR A 20 5.51 2.01 1.14
N CYS A 21 6.37 1.22 0.48
CA CYS A 21 5.98 0.44 -0.69
C CYS A 21 6.86 -0.79 -0.89
N THR A 22 6.35 -1.79 -1.59
CA THR A 22 7.05 -3.03 -1.93
C THR A 22 6.44 -3.67 -3.18
N PHE A 23 7.06 -4.74 -3.66
CA PHE A 23 6.49 -5.63 -4.68
C PHE A 23 6.33 -7.03 -4.09
N ASN A 24 5.20 -7.68 -4.40
CA ASN A 24 5.04 -9.09 -4.08
C ASN A 24 5.56 -10.00 -5.21
N LEU A 25 5.60 -11.32 -4.94
CA LEU A 25 6.04 -12.31 -5.92
C LEU A 25 5.13 -12.44 -7.15
N LYS A 26 3.89 -11.92 -7.09
CA LYS A 26 2.98 -11.83 -8.24
C LYS A 26 3.31 -10.65 -9.16
N GLY A 27 4.28 -9.82 -8.77
CA GLY A 27 4.64 -8.60 -9.47
C GLY A 27 3.63 -7.48 -9.26
N GLU A 28 2.77 -7.54 -8.24
CA GLU A 28 1.89 -6.43 -7.88
C GLU A 28 2.68 -5.38 -7.09
N PHE A 29 2.36 -4.12 -7.32
CA PHE A 29 2.92 -3.01 -6.56
C PHE A 29 2.03 -2.72 -5.37
N ILE A 30 2.61 -2.77 -4.17
CA ILE A 30 1.91 -2.53 -2.91
C ILE A 30 2.46 -1.24 -2.32
N LEU A 31 1.59 -0.29 -1.99
CA LEU A 31 2.00 0.94 -1.30
C LEU A 31 1.09 1.20 -0.11
N CYS A 32 1.64 1.88 0.90
CA CYS A 32 0.89 2.34 2.06
C CYS A 32 1.02 3.85 2.19
N ASN A 33 -0.11 4.47 2.51
CA ASN A 33 -0.20 5.89 2.74
C ASN A 33 -1.03 6.17 3.98
N VAL A 34 -0.85 7.36 4.52
CA VAL A 34 -1.75 7.92 5.52
C VAL A 34 -2.78 8.75 4.77
N ASP A 35 -4.07 8.48 4.96
CA ASP A 35 -5.14 9.33 4.45
C ASP A 35 -5.73 10.17 5.58
N PHE A 36 -5.93 11.46 5.33
CA PHE A 36 -6.41 12.42 6.32
C PHE A 36 -7.84 12.79 5.97
N VAL A 37 -8.80 12.14 6.63
CA VAL A 37 -10.22 12.32 6.31
C VAL A 37 -10.71 13.68 6.83
N ASN A 38 -10.48 13.99 8.12
CA ASN A 38 -10.58 15.32 8.73
C ASN A 38 -10.16 15.27 10.22
N ILE A 39 -10.22 16.40 10.92
CA ILE A 39 -9.87 16.53 12.36
C ILE A 39 -10.73 15.62 13.27
N ILE A 40 -11.95 15.27 12.85
CA ILE A 40 -12.90 14.50 13.66
C ILE A 40 -12.64 13.00 13.57
N PHE A 41 -12.30 12.51 12.37
CA PHE A 41 -12.07 11.09 12.09
C PHE A 41 -10.58 10.71 12.18
N GLY A 42 -9.68 11.69 12.24
CA GLY A 42 -8.25 11.43 12.33
C GLY A 42 -7.65 10.95 11.01
N SER A 43 -6.54 10.22 11.11
CA SER A 43 -5.78 9.71 9.98
C SER A 43 -5.80 8.18 9.94
N TYR A 44 -5.94 7.61 8.74
CA TYR A 44 -5.96 6.16 8.57
C TYR A 44 -4.87 5.70 7.63
N GLU A 45 -4.21 4.59 7.97
CA GLU A 45 -3.28 3.94 7.05
C GLU A 45 -4.06 3.06 6.07
N ILE A 46 -3.78 3.21 4.77
CA ILE A 46 -4.41 2.42 3.72
C ILE A 46 -3.33 1.70 2.92
N ILE A 47 -3.49 0.39 2.75
CA ILE A 47 -2.70 -0.46 1.88
C ILE A 47 -3.38 -0.51 0.52
N TRP A 48 -2.68 -0.15 -0.54
CA TRP A 48 -3.16 -0.21 -1.92
C TRP A 48 -2.36 -1.23 -2.70
N ILE A 49 -3.06 -2.02 -3.53
CA ILE A 49 -2.44 -3.07 -4.35
C ILE A 49 -2.77 -2.81 -5.81
N TYR A 50 -1.74 -2.63 -6.62
CA TYR A 50 -1.83 -2.27 -8.02
C TYR A 50 -1.39 -3.41 -8.94
N SER A 51 -2.12 -3.60 -10.02
CA SER A 51 -1.63 -4.38 -11.16
C SER A 51 -0.50 -3.62 -11.85
N THR A 52 0.63 -4.27 -12.08
CA THR A 52 1.75 -3.65 -12.80
C THR A 52 1.67 -3.81 -14.31
N GLN A 53 0.67 -4.55 -14.81
CA GLN A 53 0.39 -4.66 -16.24
C GLN A 53 -0.03 -3.28 -16.77
N THR A 54 0.90 -2.59 -17.44
CA THR A 54 0.69 -1.22 -17.88
C THR A 54 -0.22 -1.15 -19.09
N LYS A 55 -1.39 -0.53 -18.95
CA LYS A 55 -2.15 0.05 -20.06
C LYS A 55 -1.94 1.56 -20.03
N ASN A 56 -1.43 2.15 -21.12
CA ASN A 56 -1.16 3.59 -21.22
C ASN A 56 -0.25 4.16 -20.12
N ASN A 57 0.79 3.42 -19.71
CA ASN A 57 1.70 3.80 -18.62
C ASN A 57 1.00 4.11 -17.29
N LYS A 58 -0.17 3.51 -17.05
CA LYS A 58 -0.92 3.64 -15.81
C LYS A 58 -1.01 2.27 -15.13
N TRP A 59 -0.86 2.26 -13.82
CA TRP A 59 -1.22 1.12 -12.99
C TRP A 59 -2.59 1.37 -12.35
N GLU A 60 -3.43 0.33 -12.42
CA GLU A 60 -4.77 0.35 -11.86
C GLU A 60 -4.77 -0.32 -10.49
N CYS A 61 -5.35 0.36 -9.50
CA CYS A 61 -5.64 -0.24 -8.20
C CYS A 61 -6.59 -1.43 -8.38
N LYS A 62 -6.17 -2.60 -7.88
CA LYS A 62 -6.98 -3.82 -7.85
C LYS A 62 -7.85 -3.90 -6.61
N ARG A 63 -7.30 -3.46 -5.47
CA ARG A 63 -7.93 -3.52 -4.14
C ARG A 63 -7.16 -2.65 -3.16
N PHE A 64 -7.83 -2.27 -2.09
CA PHE A 64 -7.25 -1.53 -0.98
C PHE A 64 -7.81 -2.03 0.34
N TYR A 65 -7.06 -1.82 1.40
CA TYR A 65 -7.40 -2.21 2.76
C TYR A 65 -7.08 -1.09 3.72
N ARG A 66 -8.00 -0.80 4.65
CA ARG A 66 -7.75 0.13 5.75
C ARG A 66 -7.15 -0.64 6.93
N ILE A 67 -6.02 -0.17 7.45
CA ILE A 67 -5.47 -0.66 8.71
C ILE A 67 -6.30 -0.06 9.86
N PRO A 68 -6.71 -0.84 10.87
CA PRO A 68 -7.44 -0.31 12.01
C PRO A 68 -6.57 0.69 12.82
N GLU A 69 -7.21 1.68 13.45
CA GLU A 69 -6.53 2.83 14.08
C GLU A 69 -5.50 2.46 15.16
N ASP A 70 -5.68 1.35 15.86
CA ASP A 70 -4.79 0.89 16.94
C ASP A 70 -3.56 0.12 16.45
N TYR A 71 -3.35 0.05 15.13
CA TYR A 71 -2.27 -0.72 14.51
C TYR A 71 -1.38 0.18 13.65
N GLU A 72 -0.08 -0.03 13.77
CA GLU A 72 0.92 0.62 12.93
C GLU A 72 1.56 -0.41 11.99
N LEU A 73 1.79 -0.02 10.73
CA LEU A 73 2.48 -0.86 9.76
C LEU A 73 3.97 -1.01 10.09
N ILE A 74 4.43 -2.25 10.28
CA ILE A 74 5.87 -2.57 10.33
C ILE A 74 6.41 -2.82 8.92
N SER A 75 5.81 -3.78 8.21
CA SER A 75 6.28 -4.19 6.89
C SER A 75 5.24 -5.03 6.15
N ILE A 76 5.43 -5.14 4.83
CA ILE A 76 4.70 -6.08 3.99
C ILE A 76 5.73 -6.98 3.29
N SER A 77 5.62 -8.28 3.53
CA SER A 77 6.50 -9.25 2.89
C SER A 77 6.15 -9.46 1.43
N LYS A 78 7.12 -9.94 0.64
CA LYS A 78 6.89 -10.36 -0.75
C LYS A 78 5.88 -11.51 -0.91
N TYR A 79 5.50 -12.16 0.20
CA TYR A 79 4.57 -13.29 0.27
C TYR A 79 3.15 -12.86 0.64
N ASP A 80 2.83 -11.56 0.56
CA ASP A 80 1.51 -10.99 0.84
C ASP A 80 1.10 -11.00 2.33
N ASN A 81 2.05 -11.24 3.25
CA ASN A 81 1.81 -11.08 4.68
C ASN A 81 2.19 -9.66 5.13
N VAL A 82 1.25 -8.98 5.78
CA VAL A 82 1.39 -7.69 6.45
C VAL A 82 1.71 -7.93 7.91
N TYR A 83 2.70 -7.20 8.42
CA TYR A 83 3.07 -7.22 9.83
C TYR A 83 2.69 -5.88 10.46
N LEU A 84 1.84 -5.94 11.49
CA LEU A 84 1.36 -4.79 12.24
C LEU A 84 1.84 -4.87 13.69
N VAL A 85 2.05 -3.73 14.33
CA VAL A 85 2.29 -3.65 15.78
C VAL A 85 1.11 -2.99 16.47
N SER A 86 0.69 -3.57 17.58
CA SER A 86 -0.28 -2.96 18.51
C SER A 86 -0.04 -3.51 19.92
N ASN A 87 -0.13 -2.67 20.95
CA ASN A 87 0.00 -3.10 22.36
C ASN A 87 1.24 -3.98 22.66
N LYS A 88 2.39 -3.69 22.06
CA LYS A 88 3.66 -4.46 22.16
C LYS A 88 3.58 -5.89 21.59
N CYS A 89 2.56 -6.21 20.83
CA CYS A 89 2.39 -7.45 20.10
C CYS A 89 2.59 -7.21 18.59
N ILE A 90 3.12 -8.23 17.90
CA ILE A 90 3.18 -8.26 16.44
C ILE A 90 2.04 -9.14 15.93
N TYR A 91 1.32 -8.63 14.94
CA TYR A 91 0.24 -9.33 14.26
C TYR A 91 0.63 -9.57 12.82
N GLU A 92 0.41 -10.80 12.35
CA GLU A 92 0.59 -11.17 10.95
C GLU A 92 -0.79 -11.31 10.30
N TRP A 93 -0.96 -10.65 9.16
CA TRP A 93 -2.19 -10.68 8.38
C TRP A 93 -1.89 -11.00 6.91
N ASN A 94 -2.50 -12.07 6.39
CA ASN A 94 -2.42 -12.38 4.97
C ASN A 94 -3.47 -11.56 4.20
N ILE A 95 -3.03 -10.64 3.33
CA ILE A 95 -3.94 -9.76 2.58
C ILE A 95 -4.75 -10.50 1.50
N ASN A 96 -4.54 -11.79 1.30
CA ASN A 96 -5.35 -12.61 0.40
C ASN A 96 -6.44 -13.42 1.11
N THR A 97 -6.48 -13.46 2.44
CA THR A 97 -7.39 -14.36 3.17
C THR A 97 -8.78 -13.78 3.45
N GLU A 98 -9.04 -12.52 3.10
CA GLU A 98 -10.40 -11.95 3.17
C GLU A 98 -11.17 -12.13 1.85
N LYS A 99 -12.32 -12.80 1.95
CA LYS A 99 -13.38 -12.88 0.93
C LYS A 99 -14.56 -12.04 1.39
#